data_AF-A0AA37S440-F1
#
_entry.id   AF-A0AA37S440-F1
#
_cell.length_a   1.000
_cell.length_b   1.000
_cell.length_c   1.000
_cell.angle_alpha   90.00
_cell.angle_beta   90.00
_cell.angle_gamma   90.00
#
_symmetry.space_group_name_H-M   'P 1'
#
loop_
_entity.id
_entity.type
_entity.pdbx_description
1 polymer ?
#
loop_
_entity_poly.entity_id
_entity_poly.type
_entity_poly.pdbx_seq_one_letter_code
_entity_poly.pdbx_strand_id
1 'polypeptide(L)'
;MKDLLNVQDYLFAVQDVGDWEGEEEHVAETLNDLIHMAWDRLPDDLDCDSIDEIINGIWEHLRGDMAVIETDFEELVDWSIHYVDSALDEKM
;
A
#
# COMPACT_ATOMS: atom_id res chain seq x y z
N MET A 1 15.19 5.03 9.32
CA MET A 1 15.89 5.27 8.05
C MET A 1 14.96 5.68 6.91
N LYS A 2 13.68 5.94 7.20
CA LYS A 2 12.66 6.37 6.25
C LYS A 2 13.01 7.66 5.48
N ASP A 3 13.79 8.57 6.09
CA ASP A 3 14.30 9.78 5.43
C ASP A 3 15.18 9.52 4.19
N LEU A 4 15.66 8.28 4.00
CA LEU A 4 16.45 7.88 2.83
C LEU A 4 15.57 7.46 1.64
N LEU A 5 14.27 7.27 1.87
CA LEU A 5 13.29 6.79 0.90
C LEU A 5 12.26 7.90 0.62
N ASN A 6 11.63 7.83 -0.54
CA ASN A 6 10.55 8.76 -0.90
C ASN A 6 9.26 7.96 -1.16
N VAL A 7 8.16 8.37 -0.52
CA VAL A 7 6.84 7.75 -0.74
C VAL A 7 6.46 7.71 -2.23
N GLN A 8 6.92 8.69 -3.01
CA GLN A 8 6.68 8.77 -4.45
C GLN A 8 7.29 7.60 -5.24
N ASP A 9 8.32 6.95 -4.70
CA ASP A 9 8.96 5.78 -5.34
C ASP A 9 8.06 4.53 -5.29
N TYR A 10 7.01 4.55 -4.47
CA TYR A 10 6.08 3.44 -4.28
C TYR A 10 4.72 3.66 -4.94
N LEU A 11 4.45 4.86 -5.46
CA LEU A 11 3.16 5.18 -6.05
C LEU A 11 3.03 4.58 -7.45
N PHE A 12 1.81 4.18 -7.79
CA PHE A 12 1.47 3.59 -9.08
C PHE A 12 0.82 4.63 -9.98
N ALA A 13 1.24 4.68 -11.25
CA ALA A 13 0.43 5.29 -12.29
C ALA A 13 -0.59 4.28 -12.83
N VAL A 14 -1.61 4.77 -13.53
CA VAL A 14 -2.66 3.96 -14.18
C VAL A 14 -2.07 2.85 -15.07
N GLN A 15 -0.95 3.12 -15.73
CA GLN A 15 -0.26 2.16 -16.59
C GLN A 15 0.47 1.05 -15.81
N ASP A 16 0.72 1.24 -14.52
CA ASP A 16 1.49 0.32 -13.68
C ASP A 16 0.59 -0.69 -12.94
N VAL A 17 -0.71 -0.38 -12.76
CA VAL A 17 -1.66 -1.26 -12.07
C VAL A 17 -2.17 -2.43 -12.90
N GLY A 18 -2.05 -2.37 -14.23
CA GLY A 18 -2.49 -3.44 -15.14
C GLY A 18 -3.87 -3.20 -15.74
N ASP A 19 -4.56 -4.29 -16.11
CA ASP A 19 -5.89 -4.27 -16.73
C ASP A 19 -6.96 -4.53 -15.65
N TRP A 20 -7.80 -3.53 -15.41
CA TRP A 20 -8.86 -3.54 -14.38
C TRP A 20 -10.23 -3.25 -15.01
N GLU A 21 -10.46 -3.75 -16.22
CA GLU A 21 -11.72 -3.60 -16.96
C GLU A 21 -12.18 -2.14 -17.14
N GLY A 22 -11.25 -1.18 -17.17
CA GLY A 22 -11.54 0.25 -17.30
C GLY A 22 -11.55 1.05 -15.99
N GLU A 23 -11.35 0.39 -14.85
CA GLU A 23 -11.28 1.02 -13.52
C GLU A 23 -9.84 1.30 -13.06
N GLU A 24 -8.87 1.29 -13.98
CA GLU A 24 -7.44 1.39 -13.63
C GLU A 24 -7.10 2.71 -12.92
N GLU A 25 -7.78 3.81 -13.28
CA GLU A 25 -7.63 5.11 -12.62
C GLU A 25 -8.07 5.03 -11.16
N HIS A 26 -9.24 4.45 -10.91
CA HIS A 26 -9.78 4.30 -9.56
C HIS A 26 -8.89 3.40 -8.69
N VAL A 27 -8.42 2.29 -9.26
CA VAL A 27 -7.51 1.37 -8.58
C VAL A 27 -6.18 2.05 -8.24
N ALA A 28 -5.57 2.77 -9.19
CA ALA A 28 -4.33 3.49 -8.95
C ALA A 28 -4.48 4.58 -7.87
N GLU A 29 -5.55 5.36 -7.91
CA GLU A 29 -5.84 6.36 -6.87
C GLU A 29 -6.01 5.70 -5.49
N THR A 30 -6.82 4.65 -5.42
CA THR A 30 -7.09 3.92 -4.17
C THR A 30 -5.81 3.35 -3.57
N LEU A 31 -4.98 2.68 -4.39
CA LEU A 31 -3.71 2.13 -3.93
C LEU A 31 -2.76 3.22 -3.45
N ASN A 32 -2.67 4.33 -4.17
CA ASN A 32 -1.80 5.44 -3.78
C ASN A 32 -2.25 6.04 -2.44
N ASP A 33 -3.55 6.18 -2.22
CA ASP A 33 -4.08 6.64 -0.93
C ASP A 33 -3.76 5.66 0.20
N LEU A 34 -3.92 4.35 -0.03
CA LEU A 34 -3.56 3.33 0.95
C LEU A 34 -2.07 3.34 1.28
N ILE A 35 -1.21 3.52 0.28
CA ILE A 35 0.25 3.63 0.44
C ILE A 35 0.61 4.88 1.25
N HIS A 36 -0.05 6.01 0.99
CA HIS A 36 0.16 7.22 1.79
C HIS A 36 -0.20 7.01 3.27
N MET A 37 -1.33 6.34 3.54
CA MET A 37 -1.74 6.04 4.91
C MET A 37 -0.80 5.06 5.61
N ALA A 38 -0.39 4.00 4.91
CA ALA A 38 0.60 3.05 5.41
C ALA A 38 1.92 3.75 5.69
N TRP A 39 2.39 4.59 4.77
CA TRP A 39 3.61 5.38 4.92
C TRP A 39 3.57 6.26 6.16
N ASP A 40 2.48 6.97 6.42
CA ASP A 40 2.32 7.81 7.61
C ASP A 40 2.32 7.00 8.91
N ARG A 41 1.89 5.73 8.86
CA ARG A 41 1.88 4.82 10.00
C ARG A 41 3.28 4.25 10.32
N LEU A 42 4.14 4.08 9.32
CA LEU A 42 5.46 3.48 9.47
C LEU A 42 6.41 4.36 10.32
N PRO A 43 7.11 3.78 11.31
CA PRO A 43 8.04 4.52 12.15
C PRO A 43 9.26 5.03 11.35
N ASP A 44 9.72 6.24 11.66
CA ASP A 44 10.81 6.87 10.93
C ASP A 44 12.15 6.14 11.09
N ASP A 45 12.34 5.39 12.18
CA ASP A 45 13.55 4.61 12.48
C ASP A 45 13.59 3.25 11.80
N LEU A 46 12.47 2.78 11.21
CA LEU A 46 12.40 1.51 10.49
C LEU A 46 13.46 1.44 9.37
N ASP A 47 13.96 0.23 9.13
CA ASP A 47 14.90 -0.06 8.04
C ASP A 47 14.23 -0.05 6.67
N CYS A 48 15.01 0.32 5.66
CA CYS A 48 14.51 0.47 4.29
C CYS A 48 13.97 -0.85 3.74
N ASP A 49 14.63 -1.97 4.03
CA ASP A 49 14.20 -3.29 3.58
C ASP A 49 12.81 -3.64 4.13
N SER A 50 12.55 -3.38 5.42
CA SER A 50 11.23 -3.61 6.02
C SER A 50 10.16 -2.66 5.50
N ILE A 51 10.49 -1.39 5.23
CA ILE A 51 9.57 -0.45 4.58
C ILE A 51 9.18 -0.97 3.18
N ASP A 52 10.18 -1.38 2.38
CA ASP A 52 9.97 -1.94 1.05
C ASP A 52 9.08 -3.19 1.13
N GLU A 53 9.35 -4.11 2.05
CA GLU A 53 8.56 -5.33 2.19
C GLU A 53 7.10 -5.03 2.57
N ILE A 54 6.85 -4.10 3.50
CA ILE A 54 5.49 -3.76 3.93
C ILE A 54 4.72 -3.07 2.81
N ILE A 55 5.30 -2.03 2.20
CA ILE A 55 4.59 -1.26 1.16
C ILE A 55 4.33 -2.12 -0.09
N ASN A 56 5.31 -2.91 -0.53
CA ASN A 56 5.10 -3.83 -1.65
C ASN A 56 4.10 -4.95 -1.29
N GLY A 57 4.06 -5.35 -0.02
CA GLY A 57 3.11 -6.33 0.49
C GLY A 57 1.65 -5.89 0.34
N ILE A 58 1.33 -4.61 0.54
CA ILE A 58 -0.01 -4.05 0.32
C ILE A 58 -0.46 -4.31 -1.13
N TRP A 59 0.40 -3.95 -2.09
CA TRP A 59 0.13 -4.18 -3.50
C TRP A 59 -0.03 -5.66 -3.84
N GLU A 60 0.87 -6.53 -3.35
CA GLU A 60 0.81 -7.97 -3.64
C GLU A 60 -0.48 -8.64 -3.15
N HIS A 61 -1.04 -8.18 -2.03
CA HIS A 61 -2.32 -8.69 -1.52
C HIS A 61 -3.52 -8.16 -2.32
N LEU A 62 -3.49 -6.88 -2.71
CA LEU A 62 -4.61 -6.24 -3.37
C LEU A 62 -4.70 -6.53 -4.88
N ARG A 63 -3.56 -6.64 -5.57
CA ARG A 63 -3.52 -6.83 -7.03
C ARG A 63 -4.10 -8.16 -7.53
N GLY A 64 -4.22 -9.14 -6.64
CA GLY A 64 -4.72 -10.48 -6.95
C GLY A 64 -6.23 -10.63 -6.76
N ASP A 65 -6.89 -9.59 -6.23
CA ASP A 65 -8.28 -9.65 -5.81
C ASP A 65 -9.06 -8.43 -6.34
N MET A 66 -10.28 -8.65 -6.82
CA MET A 66 -11.20 -7.56 -7.22
C MET A 66 -11.70 -6.76 -6.01
N ALA A 67 -11.34 -7.17 -4.79
CA ALA A 67 -11.58 -6.46 -3.56
C ALA A 67 -11.26 -4.96 -3.62
N VAL A 68 -10.26 -4.51 -4.38
CA VAL A 68 -9.97 -3.06 -4.50
C VAL A 68 -11.15 -2.27 -5.06
N ILE A 69 -11.93 -2.87 -5.95
CA ILE A 69 -13.09 -2.23 -6.61
C ILE A 69 -14.39 -2.62 -5.90
N GLU A 70 -14.48 -3.85 -5.39
CA GLU A 70 -15.70 -4.38 -4.77
C GLU A 70 -15.89 -3.93 -3.31
N THR A 71 -14.81 -3.53 -2.64
CA THR A 71 -14.82 -3.20 -1.22
C THR A 71 -14.88 -1.69 -1.02
N ASP A 72 -15.56 -1.26 0.04
CA ASP A 72 -15.58 0.15 0.42
C ASP A 72 -14.17 0.62 0.86
N PHE A 73 -13.85 1.87 0.51
CA PHE A 73 -12.54 2.44 0.82
C PHE A 73 -12.21 2.42 2.32
N GLU A 74 -13.19 2.66 3.20
CA GLU A 74 -12.99 2.61 4.65
C GLU A 74 -12.55 1.21 5.12
N GLU A 75 -13.11 0.14 4.54
CA GLU A 75 -12.72 -1.23 4.86
C GLU A 75 -11.32 -1.57 4.32
N LEU A 76 -10.95 -1.05 3.15
CA LEU A 76 -9.59 -1.19 2.60
C LEU A 76 -8.55 -0.46 3.46
N VAL A 77 -8.90 0.71 3.99
CA VAL A 77 -8.06 1.47 4.93
C VAL A 77 -7.86 0.70 6.22
N ASP A 78 -8.94 0.19 6.82
CA ASP A 78 -8.86 -0.62 8.05
C ASP A 78 -8.00 -1.87 7.83
N TRP A 79 -8.17 -2.55 6.68
CA TRP A 79 -7.34 -3.69 6.31
C TRP A 79 -5.86 -3.30 6.16
N SER A 80 -5.56 -2.19 5.46
CA SER A 80 -4.19 -1.72 5.24
C SER A 80 -3.49 -1.38 6.56
N ILE A 81 -4.20 -0.69 7.47
CA ILE A 81 -3.67 -0.37 8.81
C ILE A 81 -3.39 -1.65 9.60
N HIS A 82 -4.33 -2.61 9.61
CA HIS A 82 -4.12 -3.88 10.28
C HIS A 82 -2.95 -4.69 9.70
N TYR A 83 -2.79 -4.67 8.38
CA TYR A 83 -1.67 -5.31 7.70
C TYR A 83 -0.33 -4.70 8.12
N VAL A 84 -0.24 -3.36 8.11
CA VAL A 84 0.98 -2.63 8.52
C VAL A 84 1.29 -2.91 9.98
N ASP A 85 0.32 -2.81 10.88
CA ASP A 85 0.52 -3.04 12.31
C ASP A 85 0.97 -4.50 12.58
N SER A 86 0.36 -5.48 11.90
CA SER A 86 0.79 -6.88 12.01
C SER A 86 2.22 -7.09 11.49
N ALA A 87 2.56 -6.50 10.35
CA ALA A 87 3.88 -6.63 9.76
C ALA A 87 4.96 -5.95 10.62
N LEU A 88 4.64 -4.83 11.27
CA LEU A 88 5.52 -4.18 12.24
C LEU A 88 5.74 -5.07 13.48
N ASP A 89 4.68 -5.67 14.02
CA ASP A 89 4.75 -6.57 15.17
C ASP A 89 5.64 -7.80 14.88
N GLU A 90 5.62 -8.34 13.65
CA GLU A 90 6.50 -9.46 13.25
C GLU A 90 7.98 -9.08 13.16
N LYS A 91 8.29 -7.79 13.01
CA LYS A 91 9.65 -7.26 12.85
C LYS A 91 10.27 -6.77 14.18
N MET A 92 9.47 -6.66 15.25
CA MET A 92 9.88 -6.26 16.60
C MET A 92 10.25 -7.46 17.49
#